data_AF-A0A3N5JLV8-F1
#
_entry.id   AF-A0A3N5JLV8-F1
#
_cell.length_a   1.000
_cell.length_b   1.000
_cell.length_c   1.000
_cell.angle_alpha   90.00
_cell.angle_beta   90.00
_cell.angle_gamma   90.00
#
_symmetry.space_group_name_H-M   'P 1'
#
loop_
_entity.id
_entity.type
_entity.pdbx_description
1 polymer ?
#
loop_
_entity_poly.entity_id
_entity_poly.type
_entity_poly.pdbx_seq_one_letter_code
_entity_poly.pdbx_strand_id
1 'polypeptide(L)'
;MEILAQVGIGVAVFAATNVDDILLLSAFFSDPRFQRCGIVAGQFLGIGALFVASVGAALAALAIPEGWTALLGLVPLGLGLHRLGAVRLTVTSTEADAQQIRAAENA
;
A
#
# COMPACT_ATOMS: atom_id res chain seq x y z
N MET A 1 -22.73 -2.89 20.93
CA MET A 1 -21.85 -3.84 20.20
C MET A 1 -21.02 -3.14 19.13
N GLU A 2 -21.58 -2.14 18.45
CA GLU A 2 -20.92 -1.36 17.39
C GLU A 2 -19.65 -0.62 17.82
N ILE A 3 -19.66 0.04 18.99
CA ILE A 3 -18.46 0.71 19.55
C ILE A 3 -17.32 -0.30 19.77
N LEU A 4 -17.63 -1.49 20.30
CA LEU A 4 -16.62 -2.52 20.53
C LEU A 4 -16.02 -3.01 19.20
N ALA A 5 -16.84 -3.13 18.14
CA ALA A 5 -16.37 -3.47 16.80
C ALA A 5 -15.50 -2.35 16.20
N GLN A 6 -15.90 -1.09 16.33
CA GLN A 6 -15.10 0.06 15.84
C GLN A 6 -13.76 0.17 16.58
N VAL A 7 -13.76 -0.02 17.89
CA VAL A 7 -12.53 -0.08 18.69
C VAL A 7 -11.67 -1.25 18.22
N GLY A 8 -12.25 -2.43 17.99
CA GLY A 8 -11.54 -3.59 17.44
C GLY A 8 -10.88 -3.30 16.09
N ILE A 9 -11.61 -2.67 15.16
CA ILE A 9 -11.07 -2.25 13.85
C ILE A 9 -9.95 -1.22 14.04
N GLY A 10 -10.15 -0.22 14.90
CA GLY A 10 -9.15 0.79 15.20
C GLY A 10 -7.85 0.18 15.75
N VAL A 11 -7.96 -0.74 16.72
CA VAL A 11 -6.82 -1.48 17.27
C VAL A 11 -6.12 -2.30 16.19
N ALA A 12 -6.88 -2.99 15.33
CA ALA A 12 -6.32 -3.81 14.26
C ALA A 12 -5.55 -2.98 13.22
N VAL A 13 -6.14 -1.87 12.74
CA VAL A 13 -5.50 -0.97 11.76
C VAL A 13 -4.27 -0.28 12.38
N PHE A 14 -4.36 0.14 13.64
CA PHE A 14 -3.21 0.70 14.37
C PHE A 14 -2.08 -0.33 14.49
N ALA A 15 -2.39 -1.55 14.94
CA ALA A 15 -1.37 -2.59 15.08
C ALA A 15 -0.74 -2.94 13.72
N ALA A 16 -1.53 -3.10 12.66
CA ALA A 16 -1.03 -3.42 11.33
C ALA A 16 -0.09 -2.35 10.77
N THR A 17 -0.45 -1.07 10.89
CA THR A 17 0.38 0.04 10.41
C THR A 17 1.67 0.19 11.22
N ASN A 18 1.63 -0.02 12.54
CA ASN A 18 2.85 0.01 13.37
C ASN A 18 3.78 -1.17 13.08
N VAL A 19 3.24 -2.37 12.85
CA VAL A 19 4.06 -3.55 12.50
C VAL A 19 4.73 -3.33 11.15
N ASP A 20 4.01 -2.83 10.15
CA ASP A 20 4.58 -2.50 8.84
C ASP A 20 5.74 -1.50 8.94
N ASP A 21 5.55 -0.42 9.71
CA ASP A 21 6.58 0.60 9.94
C ASP A 21 7.83 0.03 10.63
N ILE A 22 7.66 -0.80 11.66
CA ILE A 22 8.79 -1.44 12.37
C ILE A 22 9.57 -2.37 11.42
N LEU A 23 8.88 -3.14 10.58
CA LEU A 23 9.52 -4.01 9.61
C LEU A 23 10.32 -3.20 8.57
N LEU A 24 9.75 -2.11 8.07
CA LEU A 24 10.42 -1.21 7.13
C LEU A 24 11.66 -0.55 7.76
N LEU A 25 11.53 0.01 8.96
CA LEU A 25 12.64 0.59 9.72
C LEU A 25 13.73 -0.45 10.00
N SER A 26 13.34 -1.66 10.42
CA SER A 26 14.28 -2.76 10.68
C SER A 26 15.07 -3.12 9.43
N ALA A 27 14.42 -3.18 8.27
CA ALA A 27 15.09 -3.43 6.99
C ALA A 27 16.09 -2.33 6.65
N PHE A 28 15.73 -1.05 6.80
CA PHE A 28 16.63 0.07 6.54
C PHE A 28 17.81 0.13 7.53
N PHE A 29 17.58 -0.11 8.81
CA PHE A 29 18.64 -0.12 9.82
C PHE A 29 19.56 -1.34 9.71
N SER A 30 19.08 -2.44 9.13
CA SER A 30 19.89 -3.64 8.91
C SER A 30 20.83 -3.51 7.71
N ASP A 31 20.59 -2.58 6.79
CA ASP A 31 21.43 -2.38 5.61
C ASP A 31 22.56 -1.36 5.90
N PRO A 32 23.84 -1.77 5.82
CA PRO A 32 24.99 -0.91 6.13
C PRO A 32 25.12 0.33 5.24
N ARG A 33 24.44 0.37 4.09
CA ARG A 33 24.49 1.49 3.14
C ARG A 33 23.75 2.72 3.65
N PHE A 34 22.79 2.56 4.56
CA PHE A 34 22.01 3.66 5.10
C PHE A 34 22.61 4.20 6.40
N GLN A 35 22.80 5.51 6.46
CA GLN A 35 23.24 6.18 7.68
C GLN A 35 22.06 6.30 8.65
N ARG A 36 22.28 6.01 9.94
CA ARG A 36 21.25 6.06 10.99
C ARG A 36 20.51 7.41 11.02
N CYS A 37 21.24 8.53 10.91
CA CYS A 37 20.64 9.86 10.87
C CYS A 37 19.74 10.07 9.64
N GLY A 38 20.10 9.50 8.50
CA GLY A 38 19.29 9.56 7.27
C GLY A 38 17.98 8.78 7.41
N ILE A 39 18.02 7.61 8.05
CA ILE A 39 16.82 6.80 8.32
C ILE A 39 15.88 7.54 9.26
N VAL A 40 16.40 8.10 10.36
CA VAL A 40 15.59 8.86 11.33
C VAL A 40 14.99 10.12 10.69
N ALA A 41 15.79 10.88 9.95
CA ALA A 41 15.29 12.06 9.22
C ALA A 41 14.20 11.67 8.20
N GLY A 42 14.42 10.56 7.47
CA GLY A 42 13.44 9.98 6.56
C GLY A 42 12.14 9.57 7.25
N GLN A 43 12.22 8.97 8.44
CA GLN A 43 11.05 8.60 9.24
C GLN A 43 10.22 9.82 9.63
N PHE A 44 10.86 10.86 10.19
CA PHE A 44 10.15 12.08 10.56
C PHE A 44 9.54 12.78 9.35
N LEU A 45 10.24 12.78 8.22
CA LEU A 45 9.72 13.33 6.97
C LEU A 45 8.55 12.52 6.42
N GLY A 46 8.62 11.18 6.50
CA GLY A 46 7.55 10.26 6.11
C GLY A 46 6.30 10.43 6.98
N ILE A 47 6.45 10.45 8.30
CA ILE A 47 5.34 10.73 9.24
C ILE A 47 4.75 12.11 8.96
N GLY A 48 5.59 13.14 8.77
CA GLY A 48 5.14 14.48 8.45
C GLY A 48 4.34 14.53 7.15
N ALA A 49 4.82 13.87 6.10
CA ALA A 49 4.12 13.78 4.82
C ALA A 49 2.77 13.04 4.96
N LEU A 50 2.74 11.91 5.69
CA LEU A 50 1.52 11.14 5.93
C LEU A 50 0.50 11.94 6.77
N PHE A 51 0.97 12.70 7.75
CA PHE A 51 0.15 13.59 8.55
C PHE A 51 -0.48 14.69 7.68
N VAL A 52 0.31 15.38 6.86
CA VAL A 52 -0.19 16.42 5.95
C VAL A 52 -1.18 15.85 4.95
N ALA A 53 -0.91 14.67 4.38
CA ALA A 53 -1.83 13.98 3.49
C ALA A 53 -3.14 13.61 4.19
N SER A 54 -3.08 13.14 5.45
CA SER A 54 -4.26 12.80 6.25
C SER A 54 -5.11 14.03 6.57
N VAL A 55 -4.48 15.14 6.93
CA VAL A 55 -5.18 16.43 7.12
C VAL A 55 -5.83 16.88 5.82
N GLY A 56 -5.12 16.80 4.70
CA GLY A 56 -5.66 17.11 3.37
C GLY A 56 -6.87 16.24 3.03
N ALA A 57 -6.80 14.93 3.29
CA ALA A 57 -7.92 14.02 3.09
C ALA A 57 -9.11 14.34 3.99
N ALA A 58 -8.87 14.69 5.26
CA ALA A 58 -9.94 15.11 6.18
C ALA A 58 -10.62 16.40 5.72
N LEU A 59 -9.85 17.40 5.28
CA LEU A 59 -10.39 18.64 4.72
C LEU A 59 -11.17 18.40 3.43
N ALA A 60 -10.65 17.55 2.54
CA ALA A 60 -11.34 17.16 1.32
C ALA A 60 -12.65 16.44 1.63
N ALA A 61 -12.67 15.55 2.63
CA ALA A 61 -13.89 14.88 3.08
C ALA A 61 -14.95 15.86 3.60
N LEU A 62 -14.53 16.94 4.26
CA LEU A 62 -15.44 17.98 4.76
C LEU A 62 -16.02 18.87 3.64
N ALA A 63 -15.29 19.01 2.53
CA ALA A 63 -15.76 19.74 1.35
C ALA A 63 -16.75 18.95 0.49
N ILE A 64 -16.87 17.63 0.73
CA ILE A 64 -17.75 16.74 -0.03
C ILE A 64 -19.14 16.73 0.62
N PRO A 65 -20.23 16.98 -0.15
CA PRO A 65 -21.60 16.90 0.37
C PRO A 65 -21.93 15.54 0.97
N GLU A 66 -22.80 15.56 1.97
CA GLU A 66 -23.24 14.38 2.71
C GLU A 66 -23.81 13.32 1.74
N GLY A 67 -23.32 12.08 1.85
CA GLY A 67 -23.70 10.95 0.97
C GLY A 67 -22.73 10.66 -0.18
N TRP A 68 -21.81 11.57 -0.53
CA TRP A 68 -20.83 11.35 -1.60
C TRP A 68 -19.53 10.71 -1.10
N THR A 69 -19.28 10.65 0.20
CA THR A 69 -18.11 9.98 0.80
C THR A 69 -18.04 8.48 0.49
N ALA A 70 -19.19 7.84 0.25
CA ALA A 70 -19.24 6.44 -0.19
C ALA A 70 -18.50 6.20 -1.53
N LEU A 71 -18.40 7.22 -2.39
CA LEU A 71 -17.67 7.15 -3.65
C LEU A 71 -16.15 7.00 -3.45
N LEU A 72 -15.60 7.33 -2.27
CA LEU A 72 -14.19 7.08 -1.97
C LEU A 72 -13.82 5.59 -2.07
N GLY A 73 -14.80 4.68 -1.90
CA GLY A 73 -14.62 3.24 -2.12
C GLY A 73 -14.32 2.86 -3.58
N LEU A 74 -14.60 3.73 -4.56
CA LEU A 74 -14.21 3.50 -5.95
C LEU A 74 -12.69 3.50 -6.14
N VAL A 75 -11.94 4.24 -5.31
CA VAL A 75 -10.48 4.30 -5.40
C VAL A 75 -9.84 2.92 -5.14
N PRO A 76 -10.08 2.24 -3.99
CA PRO A 76 -9.56 0.90 -3.76
C PRO A 76 -10.12 -0.14 -4.74
N LEU A 77 -11.37 -0.01 -5.18
CA LEU A 77 -11.95 -0.90 -6.21
C LEU A 77 -11.21 -0.76 -7.55
N GLY A 78 -10.97 0.47 -8.02
CA GLY A 78 -10.24 0.73 -9.25
C GLY A 78 -8.79 0.22 -9.18
N LEU A 79 -8.12 0.43 -8.05
CA LEU A 79 -6.79 -0.14 -7.80
C LEU A 79 -6.80 -1.68 -7.84
N GLY A 80 -7.82 -2.31 -7.24
CA GLY A 80 -8.00 -3.76 -7.27
C GLY A 80 -8.21 -4.30 -8.69
N LEU A 81 -9.07 -3.66 -9.49
CA LEU A 81 -9.33 -4.05 -10.88
C LEU A 81 -8.07 -3.88 -11.76
N HIS A 82 -7.35 -2.78 -11.61
CA HIS A 82 -6.10 -2.55 -12.32
C HIS A 82 -5.06 -3.64 -12.00
N ARG A 83 -4.92 -4.01 -10.72
CA ARG A 83 -4.01 -5.08 -10.30
C ARG A 83 -4.42 -6.44 -10.88
N LEU A 84 -5.72 -6.74 -10.92
CA LEU A 84 -6.22 -7.98 -11.51
C LEU A 84 -5.94 -8.06 -13.02
N GLY A 85 -6.07 -6.95 -13.74
CA GLY A 85 -5.70 -6.85 -15.15
C GLY A 85 -4.20 -7.03 -15.39
N ALA A 86 -3.37 -6.36 -14.58
CA ALA A 86 -1.91 -6.44 -14.67
C ALA A 86 -1.38 -7.86 -14.43
N VAL A 87 -1.94 -8.58 -13.44
CA VAL A 87 -1.55 -9.98 -13.15
C VAL A 87 -1.83 -10.91 -14.34
N ARG A 88 -2.95 -10.69 -15.06
CA ARG A 88 -3.33 -11.54 -16.20
C ARG A 88 -2.39 -11.39 -17.40
N LEU A 89 -1.87 -10.19 -17.64
CA LEU A 89 -0.98 -9.94 -18.77
C LEU A 89 0.42 -10.54 -18.54
N THR A 90 0.93 -10.54 -17.31
CA THR A 90 2.24 -11.13 -16.97
C THR A 90 2.24 -12.66 -17.06
N VAL A 91 1.10 -13.32 -16.77
CA VAL A 91 0.98 -14.78 -16.89
C VAL A 91 1.01 -15.21 -18.35
N THR A 92 0.26 -14.53 -19.22
CA THR A 92 0.21 -14.86 -20.65
C THR A 92 1.55 -14.61 -21.37
N SER A 93 2.31 -13.58 -20.99
CA SER A 93 3.67 -13.38 -21.53
C SER A 93 4.65 -14.45 -21.07
N THR A 94 4.55 -14.88 -19.80
CA THR A 94 5.41 -15.94 -19.25
C THR A 94 5.15 -17.30 -19.89
N GLU A 95 3.89 -17.64 -20.19
CA GLU A 95 3.53 -18.88 -20.89
C GLU A 95 4.01 -18.88 -22.35
N ALA A 96 3.91 -17.75 -23.05
CA ALA A 96 4.39 -17.60 -24.42
C ALA A 96 5.92 -17.76 -24.52
N ASP A 97 6.67 -17.15 -23.61
CA ASP A 97 8.14 -17.25 -23.56
C ASP A 97 8.60 -18.67 -23.21
N ALA A 98 7.93 -19.33 -22.26
CA ALA A 98 8.24 -20.71 -21.87
C ALA A 98 8.00 -21.72 -22.99
N GLN A 99 6.97 -21.49 -23.83
CA GLN A 99 6.68 -22.34 -24.98
C GLN A 99 7.69 -22.13 -26.12
N GLN A 100 8.19 -20.91 -26.32
CA GLN A 100 9.27 -20.64 -27.29
C GLN A 100 10.59 -21.31 -26.88
N ILE A 101 10.97 -21.26 -25.60
CA ILE A 101 12.20 -21.90 -25.11
C ILE A 101 12.13 -23.43 -25.30
N ARG A 102 11.00 -24.05 -24.96
CA ARG A 102 10.79 -25.49 -25.16
C ARG A 102 10.73 -25.89 -26.64
N ALA A 103 10.24 -25.00 -27.51
CA ALA A 103 10.27 -25.23 -28.95
C ALA A 103 11.69 -25.12 -29.53
N ALA A 104 12.54 -24.26 -28.96
CA ALA A 104 13.94 -24.12 -29.34
C ALA A 104 14.83 -25.27 -28.82
N GLU A 105 14.48 -25.90 -27.70
CA GLU A 105 15.21 -27.04 -27.12
C GLU A 105 14.96 -28.36 -27.87
N ASN A 106 13.80 -28.51 -28.50
CA ASN A 106 13.40 -29.73 -29.22
C ASN A 106 13.67 -29.67 -30.74
N ALA A 107 14.40 -28.65 -31.21
CA ALA A 107 14.79 -28.44 -32.62
C ALA A 107 16.29 -28.73 -32.82
#